data_AF-A0A1Z5K8D8-F1
#
_entry.id   AF-A0A1Z5K8D8-F1
#
_cell.length_a   1.000
_cell.length_b   1.000
_cell.length_c   1.000
_cell.angle_alpha   90.00
_cell.angle_beta   90.00
_cell.angle_gamma   90.00
#
_symmetry.space_group_name_H-M   'P 1'
#
loop_
_entity.id
_entity.type
_entity.pdbx_description
1 polymer ?
#
loop_
_entity_poly.entity_id
_entity_poly.type
_entity_poly.pdbx_seq_one_letter_code
_entity_poly.pdbx_strand_id
1 'polypeptide(L)'
;MPEVVKATPLDRSISDSIAEQTEERSENSDENGNASTAEESSHATKEKIEWATALKSPTSALFSPCKDVIAGTKEAQHGCVLLALVERGRILTGLYGRATVLLLQVSRAYDEFSQSLLKAGQYLKEIGRDASDVQQSLVFWSGSTSKLANSLRTEIGMPFKSLLQAYSDALQGIREKYLTSRRTCVLVRQSTERLAKTYDRSLQAAEQAAREWAANGQKNEGNMPVSLKSMCEDLQQQKLRYSKFNEWEKEASDQCIEMEKVALESLQLLEDHRMHFTTSVLALGVQSLRQTAQEVIHSVKKDIVESITGAEKERRDIAEHTRRRSSSSNSSRYEEGSGVMDAETLGLPQEIGILRDTFRSRVTDRAARVQHFRVFAAFIEYISSGLDDLSKSLNEISLKNESQMKSLQTVCGELKDQDATHIVELLHGISSYIFVEANAASSCALEVRQLFRTHISDIITYGDKLLTAASNSEEMLYKQLCDSARTKSRARQLYLLTTDEQARARERVSSIDHKESEASSPSSINKHVSRHIATMLSALPNGGEHALSMLNPSTRASLAQNNLEQADEKEIKSRQVLDSASKEMMRLCDKYRDNAERLSAQFDKEDEGGWGEMNR
;
A
#
# COMPACT_ATOMS: atom_id res chain seq x y z
N MET A 1 -6.86 21.51 5.65
CA MET A 1 -8.28 21.20 5.44
C MET A 1 -8.47 20.98 3.95
N PRO A 2 -8.73 19.75 3.48
CA PRO A 2 -9.02 19.52 2.07
C PRO A 2 -10.46 19.91 1.76
N GLU A 3 -10.67 20.45 0.56
CA GLU A 3 -11.95 20.94 0.06
C GLU A 3 -13.03 19.86 0.09
N VAL A 4 -14.18 20.23 0.64
CA VAL A 4 -15.41 19.44 0.61
C VAL A 4 -15.88 19.33 -0.84
N VAL A 5 -15.64 18.16 -1.44
CA VAL A 5 -16.26 17.78 -2.72
C VAL A 5 -17.78 17.74 -2.50
N LYS A 6 -18.49 18.74 -3.04
CA LYS A 6 -19.95 18.76 -3.07
C LYS A 6 -20.44 17.65 -3.99
N ALA A 7 -20.86 16.53 -3.40
CA ALA A 7 -21.64 15.52 -4.09
C ALA A 7 -23.03 16.08 -4.43
N THR A 8 -23.43 15.93 -5.69
CA THR A 8 -24.77 16.24 -6.21
C THR A 8 -25.80 15.30 -5.56
N PRO A 9 -26.95 15.80 -5.06
CA PRO A 9 -27.99 14.93 -4.52
C PRO A 9 -28.77 14.26 -5.66
N LEU A 10 -28.61 12.95 -5.80
CA LEU A 10 -29.54 12.09 -6.54
C LEU A 10 -30.65 11.64 -5.57
N ASP A 11 -31.51 12.59 -5.20
CA ASP A 11 -32.72 12.32 -4.41
C ASP A 11 -33.86 11.92 -5.36
N ARG A 12 -33.91 10.61 -5.67
CA ARG A 12 -35.17 9.86 -5.67
C ARG A 12 -34.85 8.49 -5.10
N SER A 13 -35.35 8.21 -3.90
CA SER A 13 -35.10 6.93 -3.25
C SER A 13 -35.84 5.83 -4.03
N ILE A 14 -35.09 4.85 -4.51
CA ILE A 14 -35.63 3.62 -5.13
C ILE A 14 -36.63 2.94 -4.17
N SER A 15 -36.45 3.14 -2.85
CA SER A 15 -37.35 2.69 -1.80
C SER A 15 -38.78 3.24 -1.94
N ASP A 16 -38.95 4.51 -2.35
CA ASP A 16 -40.27 5.12 -2.50
C ASP A 16 -40.98 4.59 -3.75
N SER A 17 -40.24 4.35 -4.84
CA SER A 17 -40.81 3.79 -6.08
C SER A 17 -41.23 2.31 -5.95
N ILE A 18 -40.59 1.57 -5.03
CA ILE A 18 -40.97 0.19 -4.68
C ILE A 18 -42.25 0.19 -3.82
N ALA A 19 -42.46 1.19 -2.96
CA ALA A 19 -43.68 1.32 -2.15
C ALA A 19 -44.90 1.76 -2.99
N GLU A 20 -44.68 2.70 -3.92
CA GLU A 20 -45.74 3.28 -4.76
C GLU A 20 -46.34 2.27 -5.76
N GLN A 21 -45.52 1.34 -6.30
CA GLN A 21 -46.00 0.28 -7.22
C GLN A 21 -46.75 -0.88 -6.52
N THR A 22 -46.78 -0.91 -5.19
CA THR A 22 -47.60 -1.87 -4.42
C THR A 22 -49.00 -1.36 -4.10
N GLU A 23 -49.29 -0.06 -4.29
CA GLU A 23 -50.57 0.56 -3.87
C GLU A 23 -51.53 0.91 -5.02
N GLU A 24 -51.07 1.05 -6.27
CA GLU A 24 -51.97 1.33 -7.40
C GLU A 24 -52.66 0.07 -7.96
N ARG A 25 -53.77 -0.31 -7.33
CA ARG A 25 -54.82 -1.14 -7.97
C ARG A 25 -56.20 -0.63 -7.59
N SER A 26 -56.67 0.42 -8.24
CA SER A 26 -58.08 0.80 -8.36
C SER A 26 -58.20 2.09 -9.16
N GLU A 27 -58.53 2.01 -10.45
CA GLU A 27 -59.61 2.79 -11.09
C GLU A 27 -59.59 2.65 -12.62
N ASN A 28 -60.79 2.50 -13.18
CA ASN A 28 -61.10 2.25 -14.58
C ASN A 28 -60.89 3.50 -15.46
N SER A 29 -60.67 3.29 -16.76
CA SER A 29 -61.56 3.88 -17.76
C SER A 29 -61.40 3.20 -19.13
N ASP A 30 -62.56 2.89 -19.70
CA ASP A 30 -62.80 2.42 -21.06
C ASP A 30 -62.52 3.54 -22.08
N GLU A 31 -61.97 3.19 -23.25
CA GLU A 31 -62.38 3.85 -24.49
C GLU A 31 -62.15 2.95 -25.72
N ASN A 32 -63.24 2.79 -26.49
CA ASN A 32 -63.36 2.04 -27.74
C ASN A 32 -62.81 2.83 -28.94
N GLY A 33 -62.30 2.13 -29.97
CA GLY A 33 -61.97 2.76 -31.26
C GLY A 33 -61.45 1.84 -32.37
N ASN A 34 -62.37 1.12 -33.01
CA ASN A 34 -62.38 0.48 -34.34
C ASN A 34 -61.14 0.46 -35.29
N ALA A 35 -60.84 -0.79 -35.72
CA ALA A 35 -60.76 -1.34 -37.09
C ALA A 35 -59.93 -0.67 -38.20
N SER A 36 -58.96 -1.42 -38.73
CA SER A 36 -58.74 -1.60 -40.18
C SER A 36 -57.98 -2.89 -40.50
N THR A 37 -58.15 -3.32 -41.74
CA THR A 37 -58.10 -4.65 -42.36
C THR A 37 -56.73 -5.30 -42.55
N ALA A 38 -56.77 -6.63 -42.57
CA ALA A 38 -55.68 -7.52 -42.95
C ALA A 38 -55.46 -7.57 -44.47
N GLU A 39 -54.21 -7.76 -44.87
CA GLU A 39 -53.83 -8.46 -46.11
C GLU A 39 -52.91 -9.63 -45.79
N GLU A 40 -53.20 -10.72 -46.46
CA GLU A 40 -52.68 -12.08 -46.31
C GLU A 40 -51.22 -12.19 -46.75
N SER A 41 -50.45 -13.03 -46.06
CA SER A 41 -49.29 -13.69 -46.67
C SER A 41 -49.03 -15.01 -45.97
N SER A 42 -49.38 -16.08 -46.68
CA SER A 42 -49.23 -17.47 -46.31
C SER A 42 -47.78 -17.92 -46.38
N HIS A 43 -47.25 -18.49 -45.30
CA HIS A 43 -46.26 -19.55 -45.38
C HIS A 43 -46.34 -20.43 -44.13
N ALA A 44 -47.07 -21.54 -44.27
CA ALA A 44 -47.09 -22.63 -43.31
C ALA A 44 -45.79 -23.43 -43.41
N THR A 45 -44.78 -23.03 -42.65
CA THR A 45 -43.71 -23.92 -42.19
C THR A 45 -43.98 -24.24 -40.73
N LYS A 46 -43.89 -25.52 -40.37
CA LYS A 46 -44.06 -26.05 -39.00
C LYS A 46 -43.13 -25.34 -38.02
N GLU A 47 -43.57 -24.21 -37.47
CA GLU A 47 -42.98 -23.59 -36.29
C GLU A 47 -43.34 -24.45 -35.08
N LYS A 48 -42.35 -25.21 -34.66
CA LYS A 48 -42.41 -26.05 -33.47
C LYS A 48 -42.22 -25.13 -32.27
N ILE A 49 -43.29 -24.45 -31.84
CA ILE A 49 -43.46 -23.72 -30.55
C ILE A 49 -42.12 -23.32 -29.90
N GLU A 50 -41.49 -22.24 -30.39
CA GLU A 50 -40.25 -21.66 -29.85
C GLU A 50 -40.40 -21.03 -28.45
N TRP A 51 -41.61 -21.02 -27.91
CA TRP A 51 -41.93 -20.43 -26.60
C TRP A 51 -41.07 -21.00 -25.47
N ALA A 52 -40.78 -22.30 -25.48
CA ALA A 52 -39.99 -22.95 -24.42
C ALA A 52 -38.50 -22.51 -24.38
N THR A 53 -37.97 -22.01 -25.50
CA THR A 53 -36.57 -21.55 -25.58
C THR A 53 -36.47 -20.06 -25.27
N ALA A 54 -37.48 -19.27 -25.62
CA ALA A 54 -37.57 -17.83 -25.35
C ALA A 54 -37.90 -17.48 -23.88
N LEU A 55 -38.22 -18.48 -23.05
CA LEU A 55 -38.62 -18.35 -21.64
C LEU A 55 -37.60 -18.93 -20.66
N LYS A 56 -36.44 -19.43 -21.13
CA LYS A 56 -35.37 -19.90 -20.24
C LYS A 56 -34.71 -18.75 -19.50
N SER A 57 -34.68 -18.85 -18.17
CA SER A 57 -34.04 -17.90 -17.26
C SER A 57 -32.53 -17.83 -17.51
N PRO A 58 -31.93 -16.63 -17.59
CA PRO A 58 -30.49 -16.49 -17.77
C PRO A 58 -29.73 -17.02 -16.54
N THR A 59 -28.72 -17.85 -16.77
CA THR A 59 -27.82 -18.36 -15.74
C THR A 59 -26.95 -17.23 -15.17
N SER A 60 -27.11 -16.93 -13.87
CA SER A 60 -26.40 -15.81 -13.22
C SER A 60 -24.96 -16.16 -12.79
N ALA A 61 -24.06 -15.20 -13.02
CA ALA A 61 -22.62 -15.29 -12.74
C ALA A 61 -22.29 -15.66 -11.28
N LEU A 62 -21.18 -16.38 -11.09
CA LEU A 62 -20.79 -17.08 -9.85
C LEU A 62 -20.42 -16.18 -8.65
N PHE A 63 -20.14 -14.89 -8.84
CA PHE A 63 -19.81 -13.95 -7.77
C PHE A 63 -20.77 -12.76 -7.80
N SER A 64 -21.59 -12.63 -6.75
CA SER A 64 -22.46 -11.46 -6.57
C SER A 64 -22.57 -11.17 -5.06
N PRO A 65 -22.47 -9.89 -4.63
CA PRO A 65 -22.73 -9.42 -3.25
C PRO A 65 -24.00 -9.99 -2.62
N CYS A 66 -24.92 -10.38 -3.49
CA CYS A 66 -26.25 -10.79 -3.20
C CYS A 66 -26.34 -12.34 -2.96
N LYS A 67 -25.35 -13.18 -3.37
CA LYS A 67 -25.37 -14.67 -3.19
C LYS A 67 -25.07 -15.17 -1.78
N ASP A 68 -24.58 -14.31 -0.89
CA ASP A 68 -24.05 -14.71 0.41
C ASP A 68 -25.10 -15.05 1.50
N VAL A 69 -26.39 -14.83 1.27
CA VAL A 69 -27.42 -14.98 2.32
C VAL A 69 -27.99 -16.41 2.39
N ILE A 70 -27.78 -17.24 1.38
CA ILE A 70 -28.57 -18.48 1.22
C ILE A 70 -27.93 -19.72 1.92
N ALA A 71 -26.65 -19.66 2.30
CA ALA A 71 -25.91 -20.87 2.69
C ALA A 71 -25.82 -21.19 4.19
N GLY A 72 -26.59 -20.53 5.09
CA GLY A 72 -26.62 -20.87 6.52
C GLY A 72 -25.27 -20.74 7.27
N THR A 73 -24.20 -20.37 6.58
CA THR A 73 -22.90 -19.98 7.12
C THR A 73 -23.02 -18.57 7.66
N LYS A 74 -22.67 -18.36 8.93
CA LYS A 74 -22.80 -17.07 9.64
C LYS A 74 -21.98 -15.92 9.04
N GLU A 75 -21.18 -16.16 8.01
CA GLU A 75 -20.24 -15.19 7.46
C GLU A 75 -20.42 -15.10 5.94
N ALA A 76 -21.08 -14.01 5.52
CA ALA A 76 -21.18 -13.61 4.14
C ALA A 76 -19.84 -13.02 3.68
N GLN A 77 -19.19 -13.60 2.66
CA GLN A 77 -17.82 -13.29 2.26
C GLN A 77 -17.64 -11.86 1.71
N HIS A 78 -18.67 -11.30 1.08
CA HIS A 78 -18.63 -9.95 0.51
C HIS A 78 -18.70 -8.86 1.59
N GLY A 79 -17.72 -7.94 1.57
CA GLY A 79 -17.53 -6.92 2.60
C GLY A 79 -16.91 -7.39 3.90
N CYS A 80 -16.51 -8.67 4.03
CA CYS A 80 -15.80 -9.14 5.23
C CYS A 80 -14.50 -8.36 5.45
N VAL A 81 -13.74 -8.13 4.38
CA VAL A 81 -12.50 -7.36 4.41
C VAL A 81 -12.77 -5.92 4.85
N LEU A 82 -13.77 -5.26 4.26
CA LEU A 82 -14.14 -3.89 4.63
C LEU A 82 -14.53 -3.79 6.11
N LEU A 83 -15.37 -4.70 6.61
CA LEU A 83 -15.79 -4.70 8.02
C LEU A 83 -14.62 -4.98 8.97
N ALA A 84 -13.71 -5.88 8.61
CA ALA A 84 -12.48 -6.13 9.37
C ALA A 84 -11.57 -4.89 9.43
N LEU A 85 -11.45 -4.16 8.31
CA LEU A 85 -10.69 -2.91 8.25
C LEU A 85 -11.34 -1.78 9.06
N VAL A 86 -12.66 -1.68 9.07
CA VAL A 86 -13.39 -0.75 9.97
C VAL A 86 -13.11 -1.08 11.44
N GLU A 87 -13.18 -2.35 11.83
CA GLU A 87 -12.91 -2.73 13.22
C GLU A 87 -11.45 -2.48 13.60
N ARG A 88 -10.50 -2.74 12.69
CA ARG A 88 -9.10 -2.33 12.85
C ARG A 88 -8.99 -0.83 13.12
N GLY A 89 -9.65 0.00 12.31
CA GLY A 89 -9.67 1.45 12.50
C GLY A 89 -10.22 1.84 13.87
N ARG A 90 -11.23 1.13 14.36
CA ARG A 90 -11.84 1.36 15.69
C ARG A 90 -10.88 1.00 16.82
N ILE A 91 -10.20 -0.15 16.73
CA ILE A 91 -9.18 -0.59 17.69
C ILE A 91 -8.04 0.43 17.76
N LEU A 92 -7.55 0.88 16.60
CA LEU A 92 -6.49 1.90 16.51
C LEU A 92 -6.94 3.23 17.14
N THR A 93 -8.16 3.66 16.87
CA THR A 93 -8.75 4.85 17.52
C THR A 93 -8.80 4.67 19.05
N GLY A 94 -9.18 3.49 19.54
CA GLY A 94 -9.15 3.17 20.98
C GLY A 94 -7.74 3.20 21.60
N LEU A 95 -6.74 2.68 20.89
CA LEU A 95 -5.32 2.74 21.29
C LEU A 95 -4.83 4.19 21.40
N TYR A 96 -5.15 5.01 20.40
CA TYR A 96 -4.82 6.43 20.40
C TYR A 96 -5.52 7.17 21.54
N GLY A 97 -6.75 6.77 21.89
CA GLY A 97 -7.45 7.25 23.08
C GLY A 97 -6.64 7.03 24.36
N ARG A 98 -6.14 5.82 24.56
CA ARG A 98 -5.29 5.49 25.72
C ARG A 98 -3.97 6.26 25.70
N ALA A 99 -3.31 6.36 24.55
CA ALA A 99 -2.09 7.14 24.40
C ALA A 99 -2.31 8.63 24.72
N THR A 100 -3.44 9.18 24.31
CA THR A 100 -3.82 10.58 24.60
C THR A 100 -4.02 10.79 26.10
N VAL A 101 -4.70 9.87 26.78
CA VAL A 101 -4.87 9.92 28.24
C VAL A 101 -3.51 9.87 28.94
N LEU A 102 -2.62 8.97 28.53
CA LEU A 102 -1.27 8.88 29.07
C LEU A 102 -0.49 10.19 28.89
N LEU A 103 -0.52 10.79 27.69
CA LEU A 103 0.14 12.07 27.41
C LEU A 103 -0.39 13.22 28.29
N LEU A 104 -1.71 13.26 28.51
CA LEU A 104 -2.32 14.26 29.39
C LEU A 104 -1.96 14.03 30.86
N GLN A 105 -1.82 12.77 31.30
CA GLN A 105 -1.34 12.43 32.63
C GLN A 105 0.13 12.81 32.83
N VAL A 106 1.00 12.52 31.84
CA VAL A 106 2.42 12.92 31.85
C VAL A 106 2.53 14.45 31.90
N SER A 107 1.76 15.16 31.07
CA SER A 107 1.67 16.62 31.11
C SER A 107 1.27 17.13 32.50
N ARG A 108 0.27 16.51 33.14
CA ARG A 108 -0.16 16.87 34.49
C ARG A 108 0.95 16.62 35.53
N ALA A 109 1.65 15.49 35.45
CA ALA A 109 2.76 15.18 36.34
C ALA A 109 3.90 16.22 36.21
N TYR A 110 4.21 16.67 35.00
CA TYR A 110 5.17 17.76 34.80
C TYR A 110 4.70 19.10 35.39
N ASP A 111 3.41 19.42 35.31
CA ASP A 111 2.87 20.62 35.98
C ASP A 111 2.95 20.51 37.51
N GLU A 112 2.62 19.35 38.09
CA GLU A 112 2.74 19.10 39.53
C GLU A 112 4.20 19.16 40.00
N PHE A 113 5.13 18.63 39.20
CA PHE A 113 6.57 18.75 39.43
C PHE A 113 7.04 20.21 39.37
N SER A 114 6.60 20.98 38.37
CA SER A 114 6.86 22.42 38.28
C SER A 114 6.38 23.16 39.52
N GLN A 115 5.17 22.91 40.00
CA GLN A 115 4.65 23.55 41.21
C GLN A 115 5.47 23.19 42.45
N SER A 116 5.95 21.95 42.54
CA SER A 116 6.82 21.50 43.62
C SER A 116 8.17 22.22 43.62
N LEU A 117 8.79 22.38 42.44
CA LEU A 117 10.01 23.17 42.27
C LEU A 117 9.80 24.65 42.67
N LEU A 118 8.66 25.23 42.27
CA LEU A 118 8.31 26.61 42.64
C LEU A 118 8.17 26.79 44.15
N LYS A 119 7.47 25.86 44.82
CA LYS A 119 7.33 25.85 46.30
C LYS A 119 8.67 25.69 46.99
N ALA A 120 9.53 24.77 46.52
CA ALA A 120 10.88 24.61 47.05
C ALA A 120 11.69 25.90 46.92
N GLY A 121 11.60 26.59 45.77
CA GLY A 121 12.21 27.92 45.59
C GLY A 121 11.66 28.98 46.55
N GLN A 122 10.35 28.95 46.85
CA GLN A 122 9.73 29.86 47.83
C GLN A 122 10.25 29.60 49.26
N TYR A 123 10.39 28.34 49.67
CA TYR A 123 10.97 28.01 50.98
C TYR A 123 12.43 28.46 51.11
N LEU A 124 13.25 28.29 50.06
CA LEU A 124 14.63 28.79 50.07
C LEU A 124 14.71 30.33 50.21
N LYS A 125 13.72 31.06 49.70
CA LYS A 125 13.63 32.52 49.87
C LYS A 125 13.51 32.92 51.33
N GLU A 126 12.84 32.11 52.14
CA GLU A 126 12.62 32.37 53.58
C GLU A 126 13.89 32.13 54.41
N ILE A 127 14.81 31.30 53.91
CA ILE A 127 16.08 30.94 54.59
C ILE A 127 17.15 32.04 54.47
N GLY A 128 17.02 32.97 53.52
CA GLY A 128 17.87 34.17 53.42
C GLY A 128 18.84 34.17 52.23
N ARG A 129 19.81 35.12 52.24
CA ARG A 129 20.64 35.47 51.06
C ARG A 129 21.52 34.33 50.52
N ASP A 130 21.91 33.37 51.35
CA ASP A 130 22.87 32.32 50.99
C ASP A 130 22.30 31.25 50.04
N ALA A 131 20.98 31.25 49.79
CA ALA A 131 20.30 30.32 48.88
C ALA A 131 19.74 30.97 47.60
N SER A 132 20.06 32.25 47.34
CA SER A 132 19.48 33.03 46.23
C SER A 132 19.69 32.38 44.86
N ASP A 133 20.87 31.83 44.59
CA ASP A 133 21.19 31.25 43.27
C ASP A 133 20.41 29.95 43.05
N VAL A 134 20.38 29.07 44.05
CA VAL A 134 19.60 27.82 44.02
C VAL A 134 18.10 28.12 43.88
N GLN A 135 17.60 29.14 44.59
CA GLN A 135 16.23 29.62 44.43
C GLN A 135 15.95 30.03 42.97
N GLN A 136 16.83 30.82 42.35
CA GLN A 136 16.65 31.27 40.97
C GLN A 136 16.66 30.09 39.99
N SER A 137 17.56 29.12 40.14
CA SER A 137 17.59 27.92 39.30
C SER A 137 16.31 27.10 39.43
N LEU A 138 15.78 26.90 40.65
CA LEU A 138 14.52 26.18 40.88
C LEU A 138 13.32 26.90 40.26
N VAL A 139 13.23 28.22 40.37
CA VAL A 139 12.18 29.02 39.72
C VAL A 139 12.29 28.91 38.20
N PHE A 140 13.49 28.96 37.65
CA PHE A 140 13.73 28.79 36.22
C PHE A 140 13.33 27.39 35.74
N TRP A 141 13.76 26.32 36.42
CA TRP A 141 13.39 24.94 36.08
C TRP A 141 11.89 24.70 36.20
N SER A 142 11.23 25.28 37.21
CA SER A 142 9.78 25.30 37.29
C SER A 142 9.17 25.90 36.02
N GLY A 143 9.65 27.08 35.59
CA GLY A 143 9.18 27.73 34.37
C GLY A 143 9.35 26.87 33.11
N SER A 144 10.54 26.28 32.90
CA SER A 144 10.80 25.40 31.75
C SER A 144 9.98 24.11 31.79
N THR A 145 9.79 23.51 32.98
CA THR A 145 8.97 22.31 33.17
C THR A 145 7.49 22.59 32.91
N SER A 146 6.96 23.72 33.37
CA SER A 146 5.56 24.11 33.08
C SER A 146 5.35 24.40 31.60
N LYS A 147 6.32 25.01 30.91
CA LYS A 147 6.25 25.18 29.45
C LYS A 147 6.17 23.84 28.73
N LEU A 148 6.96 22.85 29.16
CA LEU A 148 6.91 21.49 28.60
C LEU A 148 5.55 20.84 28.85
N ALA A 149 5.07 20.89 30.10
CA ALA A 149 3.75 20.37 30.46
C ALA A 149 2.66 20.98 29.57
N ASN A 150 2.71 22.30 29.35
CA ASN A 150 1.77 23.00 28.49
C ASN A 150 1.91 22.58 27.03
N SER A 151 3.12 22.50 26.47
CA SER A 151 3.34 22.02 25.09
C SER A 151 2.82 20.59 24.90
N LEU A 152 3.16 19.65 25.79
CA LEU A 152 2.61 18.28 25.76
C LEU A 152 1.07 18.27 25.79
N ARG A 153 0.45 19.19 26.52
CA ARG A 153 -1.01 19.30 26.58
C ARG A 153 -1.60 19.89 25.29
N THR A 154 -1.11 21.06 24.88
CA THR A 154 -1.76 21.89 23.86
C THR A 154 -1.34 21.51 22.44
N GLU A 155 -0.10 21.07 22.25
CA GLU A 155 0.46 20.74 20.94
C GLU A 155 0.32 19.25 20.60
N ILE A 156 0.17 18.40 21.61
CA ILE A 156 0.06 16.94 21.44
C ILE A 156 -1.28 16.43 21.95
N GLY A 157 -1.52 16.47 23.26
CA GLY A 157 -2.67 15.79 23.88
C GLY A 157 -4.02 16.28 23.35
N MET A 158 -4.22 17.59 23.24
CA MET A 158 -5.47 18.17 22.74
C MET A 158 -5.71 17.91 21.24
N PRO A 159 -4.72 18.08 20.35
CA PRO A 159 -4.84 17.68 18.95
C PRO A 159 -5.16 16.19 18.76
N PHE A 160 -4.54 15.29 19.51
CA PHE A 160 -4.92 13.87 19.46
C PHE A 160 -6.37 13.66 19.90
N LYS A 161 -6.80 14.34 20.98
CA LYS A 161 -8.17 14.21 21.49
C LYS A 161 -9.23 14.65 20.48
N SER A 162 -9.03 15.76 19.77
CA SER A 162 -10.00 16.25 18.77
C SER A 162 -10.07 15.32 17.56
N LEU A 163 -8.92 14.80 17.13
CA LEU A 163 -8.77 13.92 15.98
C LEU A 163 -9.41 12.54 16.21
N LEU A 164 -9.37 12.03 17.44
CA LEU A 164 -10.03 10.78 17.84
C LEU A 164 -11.53 10.77 17.57
N GLN A 165 -12.21 11.88 17.89
CA GLN A 165 -13.64 12.01 17.62
C GLN A 165 -13.91 12.00 16.12
N ALA A 166 -13.14 12.78 15.35
CA ALA A 166 -13.28 12.83 13.90
C ALA A 166 -13.05 11.45 13.24
N TYR A 167 -12.10 10.65 13.73
CA TYR A 167 -11.87 9.31 13.22
C TYR A 167 -12.98 8.33 13.58
N SER A 168 -13.50 8.40 14.80
CA SER A 168 -14.65 7.59 15.22
C SER A 168 -15.86 7.87 14.32
N ASP A 169 -16.17 9.14 14.08
CA ASP A 169 -17.29 9.56 13.27
C ASP A 169 -17.12 9.16 11.79
N ALA A 170 -15.90 9.31 11.25
CA ALA A 170 -15.57 8.89 9.89
C ALA A 170 -15.72 7.38 9.70
N LEU A 171 -15.19 6.56 10.61
CA LEU A 171 -15.31 5.10 10.56
C LEU A 171 -16.77 4.64 10.62
N GLN A 172 -17.56 5.27 11.50
CA GLN A 172 -18.99 4.99 11.60
C GLN A 172 -19.72 5.36 10.30
N GLY A 173 -19.44 6.54 9.74
CA GLY A 173 -20.05 6.99 8.49
C GLY A 173 -19.71 6.09 7.29
N ILE A 174 -18.46 5.63 7.17
CA ILE A 174 -18.04 4.66 6.14
C ILE A 174 -18.84 3.37 6.27
N ARG A 175 -18.92 2.83 7.50
CA ARG A 175 -19.64 1.59 7.79
C ARG A 175 -21.13 1.70 7.49
N GLU A 176 -21.78 2.77 7.91
CA GLU A 176 -23.22 2.97 7.73
C GLU A 176 -23.61 3.10 6.25
N LYS A 177 -22.83 3.86 5.47
CA LYS A 177 -23.06 4.00 4.02
C LYS A 177 -22.97 2.67 3.29
N TYR A 178 -21.91 1.88 3.57
CA TYR A 178 -21.75 0.55 2.99
C TYR A 178 -22.90 -0.39 3.40
N LEU A 179 -23.21 -0.46 4.70
CA LEU A 179 -24.28 -1.34 5.18
C LEU A 179 -25.66 -0.97 4.61
N THR A 180 -25.91 0.31 4.37
CA THR A 180 -27.15 0.79 3.75
C THR A 180 -27.25 0.33 2.30
N SER A 181 -26.20 0.55 1.49
CA SER A 181 -26.14 0.07 0.11
C SER A 181 -26.30 -1.44 0.00
N ARG A 182 -25.63 -2.18 0.89
CA ARG A 182 -25.75 -3.64 0.98
C ARG A 182 -27.16 -4.11 1.32
N ARG A 183 -27.84 -3.46 2.27
CA ARG A 183 -29.24 -3.77 2.61
C ARG A 183 -30.14 -3.59 1.40
N THR A 184 -29.93 -2.54 0.60
CA THR A 184 -30.67 -2.32 -0.64
C THR A 184 -30.45 -3.45 -1.65
N CYS A 185 -29.21 -3.90 -1.91
CA CYS A 185 -28.95 -5.08 -2.78
C CYS A 185 -29.76 -6.28 -2.29
N VAL A 186 -29.67 -6.59 -1.00
CA VAL A 186 -30.34 -7.77 -0.40
C VAL A 186 -31.86 -7.69 -0.55
N LEU A 187 -32.47 -6.52 -0.30
CA LEU A 187 -33.92 -6.34 -0.43
C LEU A 187 -34.39 -6.48 -1.87
N VAL A 188 -33.68 -5.88 -2.83
CA VAL A 188 -34.00 -5.99 -4.26
C VAL A 188 -33.91 -7.45 -4.70
N ARG A 189 -32.81 -8.14 -4.39
CA ARG A 189 -32.64 -9.57 -4.69
C ARG A 189 -33.75 -10.43 -4.10
N GLN A 190 -34.08 -10.27 -2.82
CA GLN A 190 -35.17 -11.05 -2.21
C GLN A 190 -36.49 -10.84 -2.94
N SER A 191 -36.74 -9.64 -3.45
CA SER A 191 -37.92 -9.32 -4.24
C SER A 191 -37.86 -9.97 -5.63
N THR A 192 -36.70 -9.91 -6.30
CA THR A 192 -36.43 -10.59 -7.57
C THR A 192 -36.60 -12.11 -7.46
N GLU A 193 -36.11 -12.74 -6.39
CA GLU A 193 -36.27 -14.18 -6.14
C GLU A 193 -37.74 -14.59 -5.90
N ARG A 194 -38.53 -13.74 -5.20
CA ARG A 194 -39.97 -13.98 -5.03
C ARG A 194 -40.71 -13.88 -6.36
N LEU A 195 -40.34 -12.92 -7.20
CA LEU A 195 -40.90 -12.78 -8.55
C LEU A 195 -40.50 -13.94 -9.45
N ALA A 196 -39.25 -14.38 -9.41
CA ALA A 196 -38.77 -15.56 -10.14
C ALA A 196 -39.58 -16.81 -9.78
N LYS A 197 -39.77 -17.08 -8.48
CA LYS A 197 -40.59 -18.22 -8.01
C LYS A 197 -42.05 -18.11 -8.44
N THR A 198 -42.62 -16.90 -8.45
CA THR A 198 -43.99 -16.68 -8.92
C THR A 198 -44.09 -16.92 -10.42
N TYR A 199 -43.15 -16.37 -11.19
CA TYR A 199 -43.04 -16.54 -12.63
C TYR A 199 -42.88 -18.01 -13.01
N ASP A 200 -41.99 -18.76 -12.36
CA ASP A 200 -41.77 -20.19 -12.62
C ASP A 200 -43.04 -21.01 -12.37
N ARG A 201 -43.81 -20.70 -11.31
CA ARG A 201 -45.09 -21.37 -11.02
C ARG A 201 -46.14 -21.06 -12.08
N SER A 202 -46.27 -19.80 -12.47
CA SER A 202 -47.19 -19.38 -13.53
C SER A 202 -46.80 -19.98 -14.89
N LEU A 203 -45.50 -20.09 -15.19
CA LEU A 203 -44.98 -20.75 -16.36
C LEU A 203 -45.34 -22.23 -16.38
N GLN A 204 -45.11 -22.96 -15.28
CA GLN A 204 -45.48 -24.37 -15.16
C GLN A 204 -46.98 -24.59 -15.30
N ALA A 205 -47.82 -23.72 -14.72
CA ALA A 205 -49.26 -23.79 -14.85
C ALA A 205 -49.73 -23.55 -16.29
N ALA A 206 -49.18 -22.52 -16.96
CA ALA A 206 -49.48 -22.23 -18.37
C ALA A 206 -49.01 -23.36 -19.31
N GLU A 207 -47.82 -23.91 -19.07
CA GLU A 207 -47.32 -25.08 -19.82
C GLU A 207 -48.22 -26.30 -19.64
N GLN A 208 -48.68 -26.58 -18.41
CA GLN A 208 -49.59 -27.67 -18.14
C GLN A 208 -50.93 -27.48 -18.85
N ALA A 209 -51.53 -26.29 -18.75
CA ALA A 209 -52.79 -25.97 -19.43
C ALA A 209 -52.66 -26.05 -20.96
N ALA A 210 -51.54 -25.60 -21.52
CA ALA A 210 -51.24 -25.73 -22.95
C ALA A 210 -51.10 -27.21 -23.38
N ARG A 211 -50.45 -28.06 -22.57
CA ARG A 211 -50.36 -29.51 -22.82
C ARG A 211 -51.73 -30.19 -22.78
N GLU A 212 -52.56 -29.85 -21.80
CA GLU A 212 -53.92 -30.38 -21.66
C GLU A 212 -54.80 -29.97 -22.86
N TRP A 213 -54.71 -28.72 -23.29
CA TRP A 213 -55.41 -28.24 -24.48
C TRP A 213 -54.97 -28.97 -25.76
N ALA A 214 -53.66 -29.13 -25.96
CA ALA A 214 -53.10 -29.85 -27.10
C ALA A 214 -53.50 -31.34 -27.11
N ALA A 215 -53.62 -31.97 -25.94
CA ALA A 215 -54.05 -33.35 -25.78
C ALA A 215 -55.53 -33.56 -26.19
N ASN A 216 -56.37 -32.53 -26.05
CA ASN A 216 -57.79 -32.56 -26.44
C ASN A 216 -58.04 -32.43 -27.96
N GLY A 217 -57.00 -32.55 -28.79
CA GLY A 217 -57.12 -32.62 -30.26
C GLY A 217 -57.40 -31.30 -30.96
N GLN A 218 -57.40 -30.17 -30.23
CA GLN A 218 -57.52 -28.84 -30.80
C GLN A 218 -56.14 -28.30 -31.19
N LYS A 219 -55.91 -28.16 -32.50
CA LYS A 219 -54.64 -27.64 -33.07
C LYS A 219 -54.78 -26.27 -33.73
N ASN A 220 -56.00 -25.73 -33.79
CA ASN A 220 -56.23 -24.41 -34.39
C ASN A 220 -56.07 -23.34 -33.30
N GLU A 221 -55.05 -22.47 -33.45
CA GLU A 221 -54.78 -21.33 -32.57
C GLU A 221 -56.00 -20.39 -32.41
N GLY A 222 -56.87 -20.33 -33.42
CA GLY A 222 -58.11 -19.54 -33.38
C GLY A 222 -59.14 -19.99 -32.33
N ASN A 223 -58.98 -21.19 -31.75
CA ASN A 223 -59.86 -21.76 -30.71
C ASN A 223 -59.17 -21.88 -29.34
N MET A 224 -58.13 -21.08 -29.07
CA MET A 224 -57.48 -21.10 -27.76
C MET A 224 -58.49 -20.73 -26.65
N PRO A 225 -58.59 -21.50 -25.55
CA PRO A 225 -59.48 -21.18 -24.44
C PRO A 225 -59.16 -19.79 -23.88
N VAL A 226 -60.20 -19.02 -23.56
CA VAL A 226 -60.06 -17.68 -22.95
C VAL A 226 -59.21 -17.72 -21.68
N SER A 227 -59.30 -18.81 -20.90
CA SER A 227 -58.48 -19.04 -19.71
C SER A 227 -56.98 -19.19 -20.04
N LEU A 228 -56.62 -19.91 -21.11
CA LEU A 228 -55.23 -20.06 -21.53
C LEU A 228 -54.69 -18.75 -22.09
N LYS A 229 -55.51 -18.00 -22.85
CA LYS A 229 -55.15 -16.66 -23.33
C LYS A 229 -54.82 -15.71 -22.18
N SER A 230 -55.69 -15.66 -21.17
CA SER A 230 -55.47 -14.87 -19.96
C SER A 230 -54.22 -15.29 -19.19
N MET A 231 -53.94 -16.59 -19.07
CA MET A 231 -52.69 -17.08 -18.44
C MET A 231 -51.44 -16.65 -19.22
N CYS A 232 -51.48 -16.65 -20.56
CA CYS A 232 -50.38 -16.18 -21.39
C CYS A 232 -50.14 -14.68 -21.23
N GLU A 233 -51.19 -13.87 -21.19
CA GLU A 233 -51.12 -12.42 -20.95
C GLU A 233 -50.53 -12.12 -19.55
N ASP A 234 -51.01 -12.81 -18.51
CA ASP A 234 -50.47 -12.70 -17.15
C ASP A 234 -48.99 -13.11 -17.08
N LEU A 235 -48.61 -14.19 -17.77
CA LEU A 235 -47.23 -14.66 -17.83
C LEU A 235 -46.31 -13.65 -18.52
N GLN A 236 -46.77 -12.98 -19.58
CA GLN A 236 -46.02 -11.90 -20.23
C GLN A 236 -45.83 -10.71 -19.29
N GLN A 237 -46.87 -10.30 -18.55
CA GLN A 237 -46.75 -9.23 -17.55
C GLN A 237 -45.78 -9.62 -16.44
N GLN A 238 -45.83 -10.85 -15.94
CA GLN A 238 -44.88 -11.35 -14.93
C GLN A 238 -43.44 -11.40 -15.47
N LYS A 239 -43.24 -11.83 -16.73
CA LYS A 239 -41.92 -11.81 -17.38
C LYS A 239 -41.35 -10.40 -17.43
N LEU A 240 -42.17 -9.41 -17.80
CA LEU A 240 -41.75 -8.01 -17.86
C LEU A 240 -41.39 -7.45 -16.48
N ARG A 241 -42.21 -7.74 -15.46
CA ARG A 241 -41.91 -7.38 -14.06
C ARG A 241 -40.62 -8.03 -13.57
N TYR A 242 -40.45 -9.33 -13.82
CA TYR A 242 -39.23 -10.05 -13.44
C TYR A 242 -37.99 -9.48 -14.13
N SER A 243 -38.06 -9.18 -15.43
CA SER A 243 -36.95 -8.56 -16.18
C SER A 243 -36.53 -7.22 -15.57
N LYS A 244 -37.51 -6.35 -15.25
CA LYS A 244 -37.26 -5.05 -14.61
C LYS A 244 -36.59 -5.20 -13.23
N PHE A 245 -37.05 -6.14 -12.41
CA PHE A 245 -36.45 -6.41 -11.11
C PHE A 245 -35.04 -7.02 -11.21
N ASN A 246 -34.77 -7.81 -12.25
CA ASN A 246 -33.45 -8.33 -12.51
C ASN A 246 -32.46 -7.21 -12.94
N GLU A 247 -32.93 -6.21 -13.69
CA GLU A 247 -32.16 -5.00 -13.97
C GLU A 247 -31.86 -4.20 -12.69
N TRP A 248 -32.86 -4.01 -11.83
CA TRP A 248 -32.68 -3.36 -10.53
C TRP A 248 -31.72 -4.12 -9.61
N GLU A 249 -31.75 -5.46 -9.61
CA GLU A 249 -30.81 -6.27 -8.84
C GLU A 249 -29.38 -6.03 -9.32
N LYS A 250 -29.17 -6.00 -10.64
CA LYS A 250 -27.87 -5.70 -11.22
C LYS A 250 -27.39 -4.30 -10.84
N GLU A 251 -28.25 -3.29 -10.98
CA GLU A 251 -27.92 -1.91 -10.61
C GLU A 251 -27.58 -1.78 -9.12
N ALA A 252 -28.38 -2.37 -8.22
CA ALA A 252 -28.11 -2.35 -6.79
C ALA A 252 -26.83 -3.12 -6.42
N SER A 253 -26.52 -4.19 -7.14
CA SER A 253 -25.26 -4.94 -7.00
C SER A 253 -24.06 -4.08 -7.42
N ASP A 254 -24.13 -3.43 -8.58
CA ASP A 254 -23.07 -2.55 -9.11
C ASP A 254 -22.84 -1.35 -8.17
N GLN A 255 -23.92 -0.75 -7.66
CA GLN A 255 -23.84 0.31 -6.65
C GLN A 255 -23.19 -0.17 -5.35
N CYS A 256 -23.50 -1.39 -4.88
CA CYS A 256 -22.89 -1.96 -3.67
C CYS A 256 -21.38 -2.18 -3.84
N ILE A 257 -20.94 -2.66 -5.01
CA ILE A 257 -19.53 -2.85 -5.33
C ILE A 257 -18.80 -1.50 -5.37
N GLU A 258 -19.37 -0.49 -6.03
CA GLU A 258 -18.77 0.83 -6.08
C GLU A 258 -18.69 1.47 -4.68
N MET A 259 -19.73 1.29 -3.86
CA MET A 259 -19.72 1.76 -2.47
C MET A 259 -18.68 1.05 -1.61
N GLU A 260 -18.43 -0.25 -1.83
CA GLU A 260 -17.33 -0.96 -1.17
C GLU A 260 -15.98 -0.37 -1.55
N LYS A 261 -15.75 -0.12 -2.85
CA LYS A 261 -14.52 0.50 -3.35
C LYS A 261 -14.29 1.89 -2.74
N VAL A 262 -15.29 2.76 -2.78
CA VAL A 262 -15.22 4.11 -2.17
C VAL A 262 -14.96 4.02 -0.67
N ALA A 263 -15.56 3.05 0.02
CA ALA A 263 -15.32 2.83 1.43
C ALA A 263 -13.88 2.39 1.73
N LEU A 264 -13.30 1.50 0.91
CA LEU A 264 -11.91 1.06 1.03
C LEU A 264 -10.92 2.20 0.79
N GLU A 265 -11.13 3.00 -0.26
CA GLU A 265 -10.32 4.19 -0.55
C GLU A 265 -10.40 5.21 0.60
N SER A 266 -11.60 5.41 1.16
CA SER A 266 -11.80 6.30 2.32
C SER A 266 -11.07 5.79 3.57
N LEU A 267 -11.04 4.49 3.81
CA LEU A 267 -10.30 3.88 4.92
C LEU A 267 -8.78 4.03 4.72
N GLN A 268 -8.29 3.82 3.51
CA GLN A 268 -6.87 4.03 3.20
C GLN A 268 -6.45 5.47 3.46
N LEU A 269 -7.21 6.44 2.95
CA LEU A 269 -6.95 7.87 3.19
C LEU A 269 -6.99 8.23 4.68
N LEU A 270 -7.92 7.62 5.44
CA LEU A 270 -8.02 7.82 6.88
C LEU A 270 -6.77 7.29 7.62
N GLU A 271 -6.26 6.12 7.24
CA GLU A 271 -5.04 5.56 7.83
C GLU A 271 -3.79 6.36 7.44
N ASP A 272 -3.67 6.80 6.19
CA ASP A 272 -2.55 7.64 5.73
C ASP A 272 -2.52 8.96 6.51
N HIS A 273 -3.69 9.61 6.67
CA HIS A 273 -3.81 10.81 7.47
C HIS A 273 -3.45 10.55 8.95
N ARG A 274 -3.89 9.41 9.51
CA ARG A 274 -3.55 9.01 10.88
C ARG A 274 -2.05 8.83 11.08
N MET A 275 -1.38 8.16 10.15
CA MET A 275 0.07 7.95 10.19
C MET A 275 0.83 9.28 10.07
N HIS A 276 0.43 10.13 9.12
CA HIS A 276 1.07 11.44 8.92
C HIS A 276 0.90 12.37 10.11
N PHE A 277 -0.32 12.46 10.64
CA PHE A 277 -0.63 13.27 11.81
C PHE A 277 0.18 12.82 13.03
N THR A 278 0.18 11.52 13.33
CA THR A 278 0.91 10.95 14.46
C THR A 278 2.40 11.25 14.39
N THR A 279 2.99 11.07 13.21
CA THR A 279 4.42 11.35 12.99
C THR A 279 4.73 12.83 13.22
N SER A 280 3.89 13.72 12.69
CA SER A 280 4.08 15.17 12.81
C SER A 280 3.96 15.63 14.26
N VAL A 281 2.96 15.16 14.99
CA VAL A 281 2.73 15.55 16.38
C VAL A 281 3.77 14.97 17.32
N LEU A 282 4.20 13.71 17.12
CA LEU A 282 5.29 13.14 17.90
C LEU A 282 6.62 13.87 17.64
N ALA A 283 6.91 14.25 16.39
CA ALA A 283 8.10 15.03 16.07
C ALA A 283 8.11 16.39 16.79
N LEU A 284 6.98 17.09 16.83
CA LEU A 284 6.81 18.32 17.60
C LEU A 284 7.05 18.08 19.10
N GLY A 285 6.48 17.01 19.66
CA GLY A 285 6.69 16.67 21.06
C GLY A 285 8.14 16.40 21.43
N VAL A 286 8.87 15.68 20.58
CA VAL A 286 10.30 15.44 20.74
C VAL A 286 11.08 16.76 20.65
N GLN A 287 10.71 17.64 19.73
CA GLN A 287 11.34 18.94 19.61
C GLN A 287 11.14 19.80 20.87
N SER A 288 9.93 19.84 21.42
CA SER A 288 9.61 20.57 22.66
C SER A 288 10.36 20.00 23.86
N LEU A 289 10.39 18.67 24.01
CA LEU A 289 11.20 17.98 25.03
C LEU A 289 12.68 18.33 24.92
N ARG A 290 13.22 18.31 23.70
CA ARG A 290 14.63 18.65 23.42
C ARG A 290 14.92 20.11 23.78
N GLN A 291 14.03 21.04 23.41
CA GLN A 291 14.19 22.44 23.73
C GLN A 291 14.18 22.67 25.25
N THR A 292 13.23 22.08 25.97
CA THR A 292 13.17 22.19 27.43
C THR A 292 14.43 21.60 28.09
N ALA A 293 14.87 20.41 27.68
CA ALA A 293 16.09 19.82 28.21
C ALA A 293 17.31 20.70 27.93
N GLN A 294 17.41 21.28 26.74
CA GLN A 294 18.48 22.22 26.40
C GLN A 294 18.42 23.48 27.26
N GLU A 295 17.24 24.05 27.52
CA GLU A 295 17.08 25.21 28.41
C GLU A 295 17.55 24.92 29.83
N VAL A 296 17.17 23.76 30.39
CA VAL A 296 17.60 23.31 31.72
C VAL A 296 19.10 23.04 31.77
N ILE A 297 19.67 22.38 30.76
CA ILE A 297 21.13 22.14 30.69
C ILE A 297 21.90 23.45 30.58
N HIS A 298 21.40 24.43 29.81
CA HIS A 298 22.05 25.72 29.68
C HIS A 298 21.99 26.54 30.98
N SER A 299 20.91 26.47 31.76
CA SER A 299 20.88 27.15 33.07
C SER A 299 21.85 26.52 34.05
N VAL A 300 21.89 25.19 34.13
CA VAL A 300 22.88 24.45 34.95
C VAL A 300 24.31 24.82 34.54
N LYS A 301 24.60 24.82 33.23
CA LYS A 301 25.92 25.22 32.73
C LYS A 301 26.23 26.68 32.99
N LYS A 302 25.26 27.60 32.91
CA LYS A 302 25.48 29.01 33.18
C LYS A 302 25.77 29.23 34.67
N ASP A 303 25.04 28.58 35.57
CA ASP A 303 25.26 28.66 37.02
C ASP A 303 26.59 28.02 37.43
N ILE A 304 26.96 26.89 36.79
CA ILE A 304 28.27 26.24 36.99
C ILE A 304 29.40 27.07 36.38
N VAL A 305 29.23 27.66 35.20
CA VAL A 305 30.26 28.48 34.55
C VAL A 305 30.41 29.83 35.25
N GLU A 306 29.35 30.48 35.75
CA GLU A 306 29.46 31.69 36.58
C GLU A 306 30.11 31.39 37.94
N SER A 307 29.92 30.18 38.49
CA SER A 307 30.65 29.70 39.69
C SER A 307 32.11 29.29 39.40
N ILE A 308 32.43 28.87 38.17
CA ILE A 308 33.76 28.37 37.75
C ILE A 308 34.55 29.39 36.92
N THR A 309 34.01 30.55 36.55
CA THR A 309 34.74 31.65 35.86
C THR A 309 35.78 32.36 36.75
N GLY A 310 36.53 31.60 37.54
CA GLY A 310 37.95 31.80 37.80
C GLY A 310 38.87 30.94 36.90
N ALA A 311 38.38 29.95 36.15
CA ALA A 311 39.22 29.10 35.31
C ALA A 311 38.45 28.47 34.13
N GLU A 312 39.07 28.52 32.94
CA GLU A 312 38.84 27.70 31.73
C GLU A 312 38.44 28.49 30.47
N LYS A 313 39.48 29.13 29.90
CA LYS A 313 39.53 29.71 28.55
C LYS A 313 39.84 28.65 27.46
N GLU A 314 39.66 27.36 27.72
CA GLU A 314 40.37 26.30 26.95
C GLU A 314 39.48 25.15 26.42
N ARG A 315 38.18 25.37 26.20
CA ARG A 315 37.27 24.33 25.64
C ARG A 315 36.58 24.70 24.33
N ARG A 316 37.07 25.71 23.62
CA ARG A 316 36.41 26.20 22.39
C ARG A 316 36.83 25.48 21.10
N ASP A 317 37.83 24.59 21.15
CA ASP A 317 38.44 24.05 19.92
C ASP A 317 38.02 22.62 19.52
N ILE A 318 37.13 21.95 20.27
CA ILE A 318 36.75 20.54 19.97
C ILE A 318 35.39 20.43 19.25
N ALA A 319 34.56 21.48 19.26
CA ALA A 319 33.21 21.43 18.68
C ALA A 319 33.16 21.59 17.15
N GLU A 320 34.28 21.93 16.50
CA GLU A 320 34.30 22.28 15.07
C GLU A 320 34.70 21.10 14.15
N HIS A 321 35.05 19.92 14.69
CA HIS A 321 35.48 18.77 13.88
C HIS A 321 34.45 17.66 13.65
N THR A 322 33.28 17.70 14.30
CA THR A 322 32.25 16.64 14.14
C THR A 322 31.14 17.01 13.15
N ARG A 323 31.14 18.23 12.59
CA ARG A 323 30.06 18.74 11.73
C ARG A 323 30.26 18.52 10.21
N ARG A 324 31.35 17.87 9.79
CA ARG A 324 31.73 17.74 8.36
C ARG A 324 31.62 16.34 7.73
N ARG A 325 30.96 15.36 8.36
CA ARG A 325 30.94 13.97 7.83
C ARG A 325 29.59 13.32 7.51
N SER A 326 28.49 14.09 7.45
CA SER A 326 27.14 13.51 7.25
C SER A 326 26.47 13.90 5.93
N SER A 327 27.22 14.37 4.94
CA SER A 327 26.69 14.80 3.64
C SER A 327 27.26 14.01 2.47
N SER A 328 26.87 12.74 2.33
CA SER A 328 26.87 12.05 1.02
C SER A 328 26.00 10.79 1.07
N SER A 329 24.69 10.97 0.93
CA SER A 329 23.78 9.89 0.53
C SER A 329 22.59 10.53 -0.16
N ASN A 330 22.84 11.04 -1.36
CA ASN A 330 21.77 11.32 -2.32
C ASN A 330 21.18 9.98 -2.75
N SER A 331 20.24 9.46 -1.96
CA SER A 331 19.30 8.45 -2.42
C SER A 331 18.29 9.20 -3.28
N SER A 332 18.50 9.20 -4.60
CA SER A 332 17.48 9.62 -5.56
C SER A 332 16.19 8.87 -5.23
N ARG A 333 15.11 9.61 -4.90
CA ARG A 333 13.77 9.02 -4.86
C ARG A 333 13.54 8.32 -6.19
N TYR A 334 13.23 7.03 -6.15
CA TYR A 334 12.85 6.29 -7.34
C TYR A 334 11.60 6.94 -7.92
N GLU A 335 11.66 7.37 -9.18
CA GLU A 335 10.49 7.82 -9.91
C GLU A 335 9.61 6.61 -10.23
N GLU A 336 8.36 6.68 -9.79
CA GLU A 336 7.30 5.72 -10.06
C GLU A 336 7.16 5.57 -11.59
N GLY A 337 7.40 4.35 -12.12
CA GLY A 337 7.37 4.05 -13.56
C GLY A 337 8.72 3.85 -14.26
N SER A 338 9.86 3.96 -13.55
CA SER A 338 11.17 3.73 -14.18
C SER A 338 11.38 2.30 -14.68
N GLY A 339 10.79 1.29 -14.01
CA GLY A 339 10.91 -0.12 -14.37
C GLY A 339 10.16 -0.46 -15.65
N VAL A 340 8.98 0.10 -15.86
CA VAL A 340 8.21 -0.05 -17.11
C VAL A 340 8.96 0.55 -18.30
N MET A 341 9.50 1.76 -18.15
CA MET A 341 10.29 2.44 -19.18
C MET A 341 11.56 1.66 -19.55
N ASP A 342 12.28 1.14 -18.55
CA ASP A 342 13.46 0.31 -18.75
C ASP A 342 13.11 -1.00 -19.49
N ALA A 343 11.99 -1.64 -19.11
CA ALA A 343 11.52 -2.87 -19.74
C ALA A 343 11.16 -2.64 -21.22
N GLU A 344 10.44 -1.57 -21.52
CA GLU A 344 10.08 -1.19 -22.89
C GLU A 344 11.33 -0.93 -23.74
N THR A 345 12.28 -0.13 -23.23
CA THR A 345 13.52 0.21 -23.93
C THR A 345 14.37 -1.03 -24.24
N LEU A 346 14.34 -2.03 -23.37
CA LEU A 346 15.10 -3.27 -23.52
C LEU A 346 14.35 -4.37 -24.28
N GLY A 347 13.08 -4.14 -24.67
CA GLY A 347 12.22 -5.14 -25.29
C GLY A 347 11.90 -6.33 -24.38
N LEU A 348 11.83 -6.07 -23.07
CA LEU A 348 11.36 -7.01 -22.06
C LEU A 348 9.82 -6.98 -21.97
N PRO A 349 9.16 -8.03 -21.46
CA PRO A 349 7.73 -8.01 -21.20
C PRO A 349 7.37 -6.89 -20.21
N GLN A 350 6.26 -6.18 -20.48
CA GLN A 350 5.82 -5.05 -19.65
C GLN A 350 5.55 -5.48 -18.20
N GLU A 351 5.10 -6.70 -18.00
CA GLU A 351 4.83 -7.30 -16.68
C GLU A 351 6.07 -7.32 -15.79
N ILE A 352 7.27 -7.47 -16.37
CA ILE A 352 8.53 -7.41 -15.61
C ILE A 352 8.80 -5.99 -15.11
N GLY A 353 8.51 -4.98 -15.92
CA GLY A 353 8.62 -3.58 -15.54
C GLY A 353 7.67 -3.21 -14.40
N ILE A 354 6.40 -3.62 -14.53
CA ILE A 354 5.37 -3.44 -13.48
C ILE A 354 5.79 -4.15 -12.19
N LEU A 355 6.26 -5.39 -12.29
CA LEU A 355 6.70 -6.19 -11.14
C LEU A 355 7.87 -5.52 -10.41
N ARG A 356 8.83 -4.95 -11.14
CA ARG A 356 9.95 -4.21 -10.57
C ARG A 356 9.50 -2.97 -9.82
N ASP A 357 8.66 -2.15 -10.44
CA ASP A 357 8.17 -0.92 -9.82
C ASP A 357 7.36 -1.24 -8.56
N THR A 358 6.48 -2.24 -8.64
CA THR A 358 5.71 -2.73 -7.48
C THR A 358 6.62 -3.23 -6.36
N PHE A 359 7.64 -4.04 -6.69
CA PHE A 359 8.57 -4.58 -5.72
C PHE A 359 9.41 -3.46 -5.06
N ARG A 360 9.91 -2.50 -5.83
CA ARG A 360 10.69 -1.36 -5.31
C ARG A 360 9.84 -0.43 -4.44
N SER A 361 8.57 -0.23 -4.78
CA SER A 361 7.62 0.46 -3.90
C SER A 361 7.55 -0.24 -2.55
N ARG A 362 7.33 -1.56 -2.52
CA ARG A 362 7.28 -2.35 -1.28
C ARG A 362 8.58 -2.27 -0.47
N VAL A 363 9.74 -2.32 -1.13
CA VAL A 363 11.04 -2.13 -0.46
C VAL A 363 11.15 -0.74 0.16
N THR A 364 10.68 0.28 -0.54
CA THR A 364 10.69 1.68 -0.06
C THR A 364 9.77 1.87 1.14
N ASP A 365 8.54 1.33 1.08
CA ASP A 365 7.59 1.37 2.19
C ASP A 365 8.16 0.69 3.43
N ARG A 366 8.79 -0.47 3.24
CA ARG A 366 9.41 -1.21 4.34
C ARG A 366 10.64 -0.47 4.90
N ALA A 367 11.44 0.18 4.06
CA ALA A 367 12.54 1.04 4.50
C ALA A 367 12.03 2.23 5.33
N ALA A 368 10.91 2.84 4.94
CA ALA A 368 10.26 3.88 5.74
C ALA A 368 9.79 3.35 7.10
N ARG A 369 9.23 2.14 7.15
CA ARG A 369 8.85 1.49 8.43
C ARG A 369 10.05 1.26 9.35
N VAL A 370 11.13 0.69 8.83
CA VAL A 370 12.37 0.50 9.62
C VAL A 370 12.92 1.85 10.10
N GLN A 371 12.83 2.89 9.27
CA GLN A 371 13.20 4.24 9.68
C GLN A 371 12.30 4.78 10.80
N HIS A 372 10.99 4.51 10.78
CA HIS A 372 10.09 4.86 11.89
C HIS A 372 10.50 4.15 13.19
N PHE A 373 10.83 2.86 13.12
CA PHE A 373 11.34 2.14 14.28
C PHE A 373 12.65 2.72 14.81
N ARG A 374 13.56 3.21 13.94
CA ARG A 374 14.78 3.91 14.37
C ARG A 374 14.49 5.23 15.06
N VAL A 375 13.52 6.01 14.57
CA VAL A 375 13.11 7.25 15.25
C VAL A 375 12.50 6.93 16.62
N PHE A 376 11.66 5.90 16.69
CA PHE A 376 11.08 5.44 17.95
C PHE A 376 12.14 4.91 18.93
N ALA A 377 13.12 4.17 18.44
CA ALA A 377 14.30 3.73 19.19
C ALA A 377 15.05 4.91 19.80
N ALA A 378 15.37 5.92 19.00
CA ALA A 378 16.06 7.12 19.47
C ALA A 378 15.24 7.89 20.52
N PHE A 379 13.91 7.93 20.35
CA PHE A 379 13.02 8.53 21.34
C PHE A 379 13.04 7.78 22.67
N ILE A 380 12.99 6.45 22.64
CA ILE A 380 13.06 5.62 23.86
C ILE A 380 14.42 5.75 24.54
N GLU A 381 15.50 5.74 23.77
CA GLU A 381 16.86 5.96 24.28
C GLU A 381 16.98 7.32 24.96
N TYR A 382 16.36 8.35 24.37
CA TYR A 382 16.27 9.69 24.95
C TYR A 382 15.48 9.72 26.26
N ILE A 383 14.31 9.09 26.34
CA ILE A 383 13.54 8.96 27.60
C ILE A 383 14.40 8.28 28.66
N SER A 384 15.02 7.14 28.32
CA SER A 384 15.84 6.39 29.28
C SER A 384 17.04 7.19 29.78
N SER A 385 17.68 7.97 28.90
CA SER A 385 18.79 8.85 29.27
C SER A 385 18.33 10.00 30.16
N GLY A 386 17.17 10.60 29.86
CA GLY A 386 16.57 11.64 30.69
C GLY A 386 16.20 11.14 32.09
N LEU A 387 15.68 9.91 32.21
CA LEU A 387 15.39 9.27 33.49
C LEU A 387 16.66 8.94 34.29
N ASP A 388 17.72 8.48 33.61
CA ASP A 388 19.04 8.27 34.23
C ASP A 388 19.63 9.57 34.76
N ASP A 389 19.58 10.65 33.98
CA ASP A 389 20.12 11.95 34.38
C ASP A 389 19.30 12.58 35.51
N LEU A 390 17.98 12.39 35.50
CA LEU A 390 17.11 12.72 36.64
C LEU A 390 17.50 11.93 37.89
N SER A 391 17.67 10.61 37.77
CA SER A 391 18.08 9.75 38.88
C SER A 391 19.42 10.19 39.47
N LYS A 392 20.44 10.45 38.63
CA LYS A 392 21.75 10.96 39.07
C LYS A 392 21.62 12.29 39.81
N SER A 393 20.86 13.22 39.25
CA SER A 393 20.66 14.55 39.85
C SER A 393 19.96 14.46 41.21
N LEU A 394 18.91 13.63 41.32
CA LEU A 394 18.21 13.41 42.59
C LEU A 394 19.11 12.72 43.62
N ASN A 395 19.94 11.76 43.20
CA ASN A 395 20.91 11.11 44.08
C ASN A 395 22.00 12.08 44.58
N GLU A 396 22.51 12.97 43.72
CA GLU A 396 23.46 14.02 44.11
C GLU A 396 22.85 14.99 45.12
N ILE A 397 21.58 15.40 44.91
CA ILE A 397 20.84 16.24 45.87
C ILE A 397 20.66 15.50 47.19
N SER A 398 20.28 14.22 47.16
CA SER A 398 20.10 13.41 48.37
C SER A 398 21.41 13.29 49.17
N LEU A 399 22.53 13.00 48.50
CA LEU A 399 23.86 12.94 49.11
C LEU A 399 24.29 14.29 49.72
N LYS A 400 24.05 15.39 49.00
CA LYS A 400 24.34 16.74 49.48
C LYS A 400 23.49 17.07 50.72
N ASN A 401 22.19 16.79 50.67
CA ASN A 401 21.28 17.00 51.79
C ASN A 401 21.69 16.16 53.00
N GLU A 402 22.11 14.91 52.80
CA GLU A 402 22.58 14.05 53.90
C GLU A 402 23.84 14.63 54.57
N SER A 403 24.77 15.17 53.78
CA SER A 403 25.98 15.83 54.31
C SER A 403 25.67 17.11 55.08
N GLN A 404 24.75 17.94 54.57
CA GLN A 404 24.31 19.17 55.24
C GLN A 404 23.49 18.85 56.49
N MET A 405 22.65 17.82 56.45
CA MET A 405 21.93 17.34 57.62
C MET A 405 22.88 16.88 58.72
N LYS A 406 23.93 16.11 58.42
CA LYS A 406 24.92 15.72 59.44
C LYS A 406 25.54 16.94 60.12
N SER A 407 25.83 18.00 59.36
CA SER A 407 26.32 19.26 59.92
C SER A 407 25.29 19.97 60.81
N LEU A 408 24.03 20.07 60.36
CA LEU A 408 22.93 20.68 61.11
C LEU A 408 22.58 19.90 62.36
N GLN A 409 22.57 18.57 62.29
CA GLN A 409 22.27 17.67 63.41
C GLN A 409 23.33 17.77 64.51
N THR A 410 24.59 18.04 64.14
CA THR A 410 25.66 18.35 65.09
C THR A 410 25.38 19.67 65.82
N VAL A 411 25.00 20.73 65.09
CA VAL A 411 24.68 22.05 65.65
C VAL A 411 23.38 22.03 66.49
N CYS A 412 22.36 21.31 66.04
CA CYS A 412 21.07 21.20 66.73
C CYS A 412 21.17 20.34 68.00
N GLY A 413 22.03 19.31 68.00
CA GLY A 413 22.33 18.51 69.19
C GLY A 413 22.96 19.31 70.32
N GLU A 414 23.68 20.39 70.00
CA GLU A 414 24.22 21.34 70.97
C GLU A 414 23.16 22.30 71.52
N LEU A 415 22.10 22.60 70.74
CA LEU A 415 21.10 23.62 71.07
C LEU A 415 19.89 23.11 71.89
N LYS A 416 19.69 21.79 72.07
CA LYS A 416 18.56 21.19 72.84
C LYS A 416 17.17 21.77 72.52
N ASP A 417 16.99 22.34 71.33
CA ASP A 417 15.76 23.03 70.95
C ASP A 417 14.80 22.06 70.24
N GLN A 418 13.52 22.07 70.63
CA GLN A 418 12.51 21.17 70.06
C GLN A 418 12.25 21.48 68.58
N ASP A 419 12.27 22.76 68.22
CA ASP A 419 12.05 23.22 66.85
C ASP A 419 13.21 22.79 65.92
N ALA A 420 14.44 22.82 66.44
CA ALA A 420 15.62 22.36 65.72
C ALA A 420 15.57 20.85 65.41
N THR A 421 15.02 20.06 66.33
CA THR A 421 14.83 18.61 66.15
C THR A 421 13.78 18.33 65.07
N HIS A 422 12.68 19.08 65.05
CA HIS A 422 11.62 18.93 64.04
C HIS A 422 12.09 19.29 62.62
N ILE A 423 12.94 20.32 62.49
CA ILE A 423 13.55 20.69 61.21
C ILE A 423 14.44 19.57 60.66
N VAL A 424 15.24 18.93 61.51
CA VAL A 424 16.09 17.79 61.11
C VAL A 424 15.25 16.59 60.67
N GLU A 425 14.16 16.27 61.37
CA GLU A 425 13.23 15.19 60.98
C GLU A 425 12.57 15.46 59.62
N LEU A 426 12.14 16.70 59.38
CA LEU A 426 11.53 17.12 58.11
C LEU A 426 12.53 16.99 56.95
N LEU A 427 13.76 17.48 57.14
CA LEU A 427 14.83 17.38 56.14
C LEU A 427 15.21 15.93 55.87
N HIS A 428 15.18 15.06 56.89
CA HIS A 428 15.40 13.63 56.71
C HIS A 428 14.30 12.98 55.87
N GLY A 429 13.03 13.33 56.13
CA GLY A 429 11.89 12.90 55.33
C GLY A 429 12.01 13.33 53.86
N ILE A 430 12.39 14.58 53.60
CA ILE A 430 12.62 15.10 52.24
C ILE A 430 13.76 14.36 51.56
N SER A 431 14.90 14.15 52.23
CA SER A 431 16.06 13.45 51.67
C SER A 431 15.74 12.00 51.32
N SER A 432 14.96 11.32 52.18
CA SER A 432 14.48 9.95 51.97
C SER A 432 13.52 9.87 50.78
N TYR A 433 12.57 10.80 50.66
CA TYR A 433 11.66 10.88 49.53
C TYR A 433 12.40 11.09 48.19
N ILE A 434 13.35 12.04 48.15
CA ILE A 434 14.18 12.29 46.96
C ILE A 434 14.96 11.03 46.54
N PHE A 435 15.48 10.28 47.51
CA PHE A 435 16.20 9.03 47.23
C PHE A 435 15.27 7.94 46.66
N VAL A 436 14.04 7.81 47.16
CA VAL A 436 13.04 6.87 46.61
C VAL A 436 12.71 7.22 45.16
N GLU A 437 12.46 8.49 44.86
CA GLU A 437 12.18 8.96 43.49
C GLU A 437 13.38 8.77 42.56
N ALA A 438 14.60 9.00 43.04
CA ALA A 438 15.82 8.73 42.28
C ALA A 438 15.94 7.26 41.87
N ASN A 439 15.63 6.33 42.78
CA ASN A 439 15.65 4.90 42.50
C ASN A 439 14.50 4.49 41.58
N ALA A 440 13.31 5.06 41.73
CA ALA A 440 12.18 4.82 40.82
C ALA A 440 12.50 5.27 39.40
N ALA A 441 13.11 6.46 39.22
CA ALA A 441 13.56 6.95 37.92
C ALA A 441 14.62 6.03 37.29
N SER A 442 15.60 5.56 38.08
CA SER A 442 16.61 4.59 37.63
C SER A 442 15.99 3.26 37.18
N SER A 443 15.08 2.71 37.98
CA SER A 443 14.37 1.47 37.66
C SER A 443 13.55 1.61 36.37
N CYS A 444 12.84 2.74 36.22
CA CYS A 444 12.08 3.04 35.01
C CYS A 444 13.00 3.15 33.78
N ALA A 445 14.16 3.82 33.91
CA ALA A 445 15.15 3.90 32.82
C ALA A 445 15.65 2.51 32.38
N LEU A 446 15.91 1.62 33.34
CA LEU A 446 16.33 0.24 33.09
C LEU A 446 15.24 -0.57 32.38
N GLU A 447 14.00 -0.52 32.87
CA GLU A 447 12.86 -1.21 32.26
C GLU A 447 12.62 -0.73 30.82
N VAL A 448 12.65 0.59 30.60
CA VAL A 448 12.49 1.20 29.28
C VAL A 448 13.60 0.75 28.32
N ARG A 449 14.86 0.67 28.78
CA ARG A 449 15.98 0.13 27.98
C ARG A 449 15.84 -1.35 27.70
N GLN A 450 15.35 -2.12 28.66
CA GLN A 450 15.17 -3.56 28.50
C GLN A 450 14.10 -3.82 27.45
N LEU A 451 12.96 -3.13 27.52
CA LEU A 451 11.89 -3.20 26.53
C LEU A 451 12.37 -2.79 25.14
N PHE A 452 13.20 -1.74 25.05
CA PHE A 452 13.84 -1.36 23.80
C PHE A 452 14.72 -2.47 23.21
N ARG A 453 15.60 -3.06 24.03
CA ARG A 453 16.54 -4.11 23.59
C ARG A 453 15.80 -5.37 23.15
N THR A 454 14.81 -5.81 23.91
CA THR A 454 14.14 -7.10 23.65
C THR A 454 13.13 -7.04 22.51
N HIS A 455 12.54 -5.88 22.23
CA HIS A 455 11.46 -5.80 21.22
C HIS A 455 11.83 -4.95 20.00
N ILE A 456 12.50 -3.82 20.18
CA ILE A 456 12.65 -2.84 19.08
C ILE A 456 13.98 -3.03 18.35
N SER A 457 15.07 -3.26 19.08
CA SER A 457 16.39 -3.48 18.50
C SER A 457 16.42 -4.69 17.55
N ASP A 458 15.76 -5.79 17.93
CA ASP A 458 15.70 -7.00 17.13
C ASP A 458 14.87 -6.80 15.85
N ILE A 459 13.74 -6.10 15.94
CA ILE A 459 12.91 -5.73 14.78
C ILE A 459 13.70 -4.86 13.79
N ILE A 460 14.42 -3.85 14.27
CA ILE A 460 15.23 -2.98 13.41
C ILE A 460 16.33 -3.79 12.72
N THR A 461 17.07 -4.59 13.50
CA THR A 461 18.20 -5.39 12.98
C THR A 461 17.73 -6.43 11.95
N TYR A 462 16.60 -7.10 12.22
CA TYR A 462 15.99 -8.04 11.31
C TYR A 462 15.49 -7.35 10.03
N GLY A 463 14.78 -6.23 10.18
CA GLY A 463 14.28 -5.40 9.08
C GLY A 463 15.40 -4.92 8.16
N ASP A 464 16.51 -4.44 8.71
CA ASP A 464 17.68 -3.98 7.96
C ASP A 464 18.35 -5.11 7.17
N LYS A 465 18.53 -6.28 7.80
CA LYS A 465 19.10 -7.45 7.11
C LYS A 465 18.27 -7.87 5.92
N LEU A 466 16.94 -7.92 6.07
CA LEU A 466 16.04 -8.29 4.99
C LEU A 466 15.97 -7.25 3.89
N LEU A 467 15.87 -5.97 4.23
CA LEU A 467 15.87 -4.87 3.25
C LEU A 467 17.15 -4.91 2.40
N THR A 468 18.31 -5.07 3.06
CA THR A 468 19.60 -5.15 2.38
C THR A 468 19.67 -6.37 1.48
N ALA A 469 19.26 -7.55 1.98
CA ALA A 469 19.26 -8.78 1.18
C ALA A 469 18.31 -8.69 -0.03
N ALA A 470 17.12 -8.12 0.16
CA ALA A 470 16.11 -7.95 -0.89
C ALA A 470 16.58 -6.95 -1.95
N SER A 471 17.10 -5.78 -1.54
CA SER A 471 17.62 -4.76 -2.44
C SER A 471 18.79 -5.29 -3.28
N ASN A 472 19.76 -5.95 -2.64
CA ASN A 472 20.91 -6.51 -3.35
C ASN A 472 20.52 -7.63 -4.32
N SER A 473 19.57 -8.49 -3.91
CA SER A 473 19.07 -9.58 -4.75
C SER A 473 18.32 -9.05 -5.97
N GLU A 474 17.45 -8.05 -5.79
CA GLU A 474 16.72 -7.38 -6.88
C GLU A 474 17.68 -6.73 -7.87
N GLU A 475 18.61 -5.90 -7.39
CA GLU A 475 19.53 -5.17 -8.24
C GLU A 475 20.44 -6.11 -9.04
N MET A 476 20.94 -7.17 -8.40
CA MET A 476 21.78 -8.18 -9.06
C MET A 476 21.01 -8.91 -10.17
N LEU A 477 19.80 -9.41 -9.88
CA LEU A 477 19.02 -10.19 -10.85
C LEU A 477 18.50 -9.32 -11.99
N TYR A 478 18.04 -8.11 -11.68
CA TYR A 478 17.58 -7.19 -12.72
C TYR A 478 18.71 -6.77 -13.65
N LYS A 479 19.91 -6.52 -13.11
CA LYS A 479 21.11 -6.25 -13.93
C LYS A 479 21.44 -7.41 -14.88
N GLN A 480 21.42 -8.65 -14.37
CA GLN A 480 21.61 -9.85 -15.21
C GLN A 480 20.58 -9.94 -16.34
N LEU A 481 19.32 -9.63 -16.04
CA LEU A 481 18.25 -9.61 -17.02
C LEU A 481 18.48 -8.53 -18.09
N CYS A 482 18.85 -7.31 -17.69
CA CYS A 482 19.16 -6.23 -18.63
C CYS A 482 20.32 -6.58 -19.57
N ASP A 483 21.39 -7.18 -19.04
CA ASP A 483 22.55 -7.57 -19.85
C ASP A 483 22.21 -8.70 -20.83
N SER A 484 21.33 -9.63 -20.43
CA SER A 484 20.78 -10.65 -21.34
C SER A 484 19.89 -10.05 -22.42
N ALA A 485 19.04 -9.07 -22.10
CA ALA A 485 18.20 -8.38 -23.06
C ALA A 485 19.03 -7.62 -24.11
N ARG A 486 20.09 -6.92 -23.67
CA ARG A 486 21.06 -6.29 -24.58
C ARG A 486 21.77 -7.29 -25.48
N THR A 487 22.13 -8.45 -24.94
CA THR A 487 22.75 -9.55 -25.72
C THR A 487 21.80 -10.07 -26.79
N LYS A 488 20.53 -10.30 -26.46
CA LYS A 488 19.48 -10.66 -27.43
C LYS A 488 19.30 -9.59 -28.51
N SER A 489 19.28 -8.31 -28.12
CA SER A 489 19.14 -7.19 -29.07
C SER A 489 20.31 -7.17 -30.09
N ARG A 490 21.55 -7.33 -29.62
CA ARG A 490 22.74 -7.45 -30.49
C ARG A 490 22.66 -8.67 -31.41
N ALA A 491 22.24 -9.83 -30.88
CA ALA A 491 22.05 -11.05 -31.67
C ALA A 491 20.98 -10.87 -32.75
N ARG A 492 19.89 -10.14 -32.44
CA ARG A 492 18.82 -9.81 -33.40
C ARG A 492 19.35 -8.90 -34.51
N GLN A 493 20.12 -7.87 -34.18
CA GLN A 493 20.73 -6.99 -35.17
C GLN A 493 21.68 -7.77 -36.10
N LEU A 494 22.51 -8.65 -35.54
CA LEU A 494 23.39 -9.53 -36.33
C LEU A 494 22.58 -10.44 -37.26
N TYR A 495 21.51 -11.05 -36.76
CA TYR A 495 20.62 -11.89 -37.57
C TYR A 495 19.99 -11.13 -38.74
N LEU A 496 19.47 -9.91 -38.49
CA LEU A 496 18.91 -9.05 -39.53
C LEU A 496 19.95 -8.72 -40.61
N LEU A 497 21.17 -8.34 -40.21
CA LEU A 497 22.26 -8.08 -41.16
C LEU A 497 22.59 -9.31 -42.00
N THR A 498 22.70 -10.49 -41.39
CA THR A 498 22.98 -11.74 -42.14
C THR A 498 21.82 -12.16 -43.03
N THR A 499 20.57 -11.85 -42.65
CA THR A 499 19.38 -12.13 -43.47
C THR A 499 19.35 -11.24 -44.71
N ASP A 500 19.69 -9.95 -44.55
CA ASP A 500 19.84 -9.02 -45.67
C ASP A 500 20.99 -9.44 -46.60
N GLU A 501 22.13 -9.88 -46.06
CA GLU A 501 23.24 -10.44 -46.83
C GLU A 501 22.82 -11.68 -47.63
N GLN A 502 22.08 -12.60 -47.01
CA GLN A 502 21.53 -13.80 -47.65
C GLN A 502 20.54 -13.44 -48.77
N ALA A 503 19.63 -12.49 -48.54
CA ALA A 503 18.69 -12.02 -49.55
C ALA A 503 19.41 -11.43 -50.78
N ARG A 504 20.42 -10.58 -50.56
CA ARG A 504 21.26 -10.05 -51.66
C ARG A 504 22.04 -11.15 -52.38
N ALA A 505 22.54 -12.15 -51.66
CA ALA A 505 23.22 -13.28 -52.28
C ALA A 505 22.28 -14.11 -53.18
N ARG A 506 21.02 -14.32 -52.75
CA ARG A 506 19.99 -15.00 -53.56
C ARG A 506 19.64 -14.22 -54.82
N GLU A 507 19.50 -12.90 -54.73
CA GLU A 507 19.25 -12.02 -55.88
C GLU A 507 20.40 -12.04 -56.92
N ARG A 508 21.65 -12.16 -56.45
CA ARG A 508 22.81 -12.32 -57.33
C ARG A 508 22.81 -13.67 -58.07
N VAL A 509 22.40 -14.75 -57.40
CA VAL A 509 22.29 -16.07 -58.05
C VAL A 509 21.18 -16.03 -59.12
N SER A 510 19.99 -15.50 -58.78
CA SER A 510 18.86 -15.44 -59.73
C SER A 510 19.11 -14.52 -60.94
N SER A 511 19.90 -13.46 -60.78
CA SER A 511 20.26 -12.56 -61.88
C SER A 511 21.31 -13.13 -62.85
N ILE A 512 22.07 -14.15 -62.45
CA ILE A 512 23.03 -14.86 -63.32
C ILE A 512 22.30 -15.89 -64.19
N ASP A 513 21.32 -16.61 -63.64
CA ASP A 513 20.55 -17.65 -64.35
C ASP A 513 19.70 -17.09 -65.52
N HIS A 514 19.35 -15.80 -65.51
CA HIS A 514 18.59 -15.18 -66.59
C HIS A 514 19.41 -14.81 -67.84
N LYS A 515 20.75 -14.84 -67.79
CA LYS A 515 21.60 -14.37 -68.90
C LYS A 515 22.22 -15.49 -69.74
N GLU A 516 22.21 -16.74 -69.30
CA GLU A 516 22.99 -17.81 -69.94
C GLU A 516 22.26 -19.16 -69.93
N SER A 517 21.34 -19.33 -70.90
CA SER A 517 20.74 -20.64 -71.21
C SER A 517 21.56 -21.50 -72.19
N GLU A 518 22.73 -21.07 -72.65
CA GLU A 518 23.55 -21.87 -73.59
C GLU A 518 25.06 -21.66 -73.33
N ALA A 519 25.70 -22.57 -72.59
CA ALA A 519 26.99 -23.21 -72.95
C ALA A 519 27.78 -23.79 -71.75
N SER A 520 28.12 -25.07 -71.90
CA SER A 520 29.35 -25.76 -71.44
C SER A 520 29.56 -26.09 -69.95
N SER A 521 30.06 -27.31 -69.75
CA SER A 521 30.25 -28.03 -68.49
C SER A 521 31.25 -27.38 -67.53
N PRO A 522 31.05 -27.49 -66.20
CA PRO A 522 31.87 -26.80 -65.21
C PRO A 522 33.21 -27.50 -64.95
N SER A 523 34.32 -26.78 -65.13
CA SER A 523 35.64 -27.18 -64.60
C SER A 523 35.66 -26.98 -63.09
N SER A 524 36.00 -28.00 -62.30
CA SER A 524 36.00 -27.94 -60.83
C SER A 524 37.09 -27.00 -60.30
N ILE A 525 36.71 -25.78 -59.94
CA ILE A 525 37.59 -24.83 -59.25
C ILE A 525 37.74 -25.28 -57.78
N ASN A 526 38.96 -25.27 -57.27
CA ASN A 526 39.28 -25.68 -55.89
C ASN A 526 38.54 -24.79 -54.86
N LYS A 527 37.67 -25.41 -54.04
CA LYS A 527 36.80 -24.73 -53.05
C LYS A 527 37.54 -23.76 -52.13
N HIS A 528 38.80 -24.04 -51.80
CA HIS A 528 39.59 -23.20 -50.89
C HIS A 528 40.01 -21.86 -51.52
N VAL A 529 40.35 -21.87 -52.82
CA VAL A 529 40.74 -20.65 -53.55
C VAL A 529 39.52 -19.78 -53.85
N SER A 530 38.41 -20.42 -54.22
CA SER A 530 37.10 -19.76 -54.43
C SER A 530 36.65 -18.99 -53.18
N ARG A 531 36.84 -19.56 -51.98
CA ARG A 531 36.46 -18.93 -50.71
C ARG A 531 37.24 -17.64 -50.41
N HIS A 532 38.55 -17.61 -50.69
CA HIS A 532 39.36 -16.39 -50.51
C HIS A 532 39.02 -15.29 -51.52
N ILE A 533 38.80 -15.65 -52.79
CA ILE A 533 38.40 -14.70 -53.82
C ILE A 533 37.02 -14.12 -53.50
N ALA A 534 36.06 -14.96 -53.11
CA ALA A 534 34.75 -14.55 -52.61
C ALA A 534 34.84 -13.56 -51.45
N THR A 535 35.68 -13.84 -50.46
CA THR A 535 35.88 -12.96 -49.30
C THR A 535 36.46 -11.61 -49.71
N MET A 536 37.47 -11.58 -50.58
CA MET A 536 38.05 -10.33 -51.08
C MET A 536 37.05 -9.50 -51.91
N LEU A 537 36.26 -10.14 -52.76
CA LEU A 537 35.27 -9.45 -53.60
C LEU A 537 34.10 -8.92 -52.77
N SER A 538 33.69 -9.62 -51.71
CA SER A 538 32.64 -9.16 -50.80
C SER A 538 33.02 -7.92 -49.99
N ALA A 539 34.32 -7.62 -49.84
CA ALA A 539 34.80 -6.42 -49.16
C ALA A 539 34.78 -5.15 -50.03
N LEU A 540 34.47 -5.28 -51.33
CA LEU A 540 34.37 -4.16 -52.26
C LEU A 540 32.94 -3.57 -52.26
N PRO A 541 32.78 -2.25 -52.49
CA PRO A 541 31.47 -1.64 -52.69
C PRO A 541 30.71 -2.34 -53.83
N ASN A 542 29.40 -2.54 -53.66
CA ASN A 542 28.54 -3.35 -54.53
C ASN A 542 28.95 -4.82 -54.65
N GLY A 543 29.65 -5.37 -53.65
CA GLY A 543 30.06 -6.79 -53.64
C GLY A 543 31.02 -7.17 -54.77
N GLY A 544 31.73 -6.19 -55.32
CA GLY A 544 32.68 -6.42 -56.41
C GLY A 544 32.03 -6.75 -57.75
N GLU A 545 30.77 -6.37 -57.99
CA GLU A 545 30.03 -6.62 -59.24
C GLU A 545 30.83 -6.32 -60.52
N HIS A 546 31.62 -5.26 -60.53
CA HIS A 546 32.46 -4.91 -61.67
C HIS A 546 33.63 -5.87 -61.88
N ALA A 547 34.22 -6.39 -60.80
CA ALA A 547 35.26 -7.42 -60.88
C ALA A 547 34.65 -8.80 -61.20
N LEU A 548 33.44 -9.07 -60.71
CA LEU A 548 32.67 -10.26 -61.05
C LEU A 548 32.31 -10.31 -62.54
N SER A 549 32.00 -9.17 -63.16
CA SER A 549 31.66 -9.13 -64.59
C SER A 549 32.83 -9.50 -65.51
N MET A 550 34.09 -9.40 -65.03
CA MET A 550 35.30 -9.75 -65.79
C MET A 550 35.66 -11.25 -65.72
N LEU A 551 34.98 -12.04 -64.87
CA LEU A 551 35.22 -13.48 -64.75
C LEU A 551 34.41 -14.27 -65.77
N ASN A 552 34.93 -15.44 -66.15
CA ASN A 552 34.21 -16.39 -67.00
C ASN A 552 32.87 -16.77 -66.37
N PRO A 553 31.81 -16.96 -67.17
CA PRO A 553 30.49 -17.06 -66.58
C PRO A 553 30.23 -18.27 -65.68
N SER A 554 30.79 -19.42 -66.04
CA SER A 554 30.79 -20.61 -65.17
C SER A 554 31.48 -20.36 -63.83
N THR A 555 32.52 -19.51 -63.81
CA THR A 555 33.21 -19.09 -62.58
C THR A 555 32.36 -18.10 -61.78
N ARG A 556 31.61 -17.21 -62.45
CA ARG A 556 30.66 -16.28 -61.81
C ARG A 556 29.54 -17.03 -61.12
N ALA A 557 28.90 -17.99 -61.81
CA ALA A 557 27.84 -18.83 -61.24
C ALA A 557 28.35 -19.64 -60.04
N SER A 558 29.52 -20.28 -60.16
CA SER A 558 30.11 -21.04 -59.07
C SER A 558 30.47 -20.17 -57.86
N LEU A 559 30.97 -18.95 -58.07
CA LEU A 559 31.32 -18.04 -56.97
C LEU A 559 30.09 -17.42 -56.32
N ALA A 560 29.04 -17.10 -57.09
CA ALA A 560 27.75 -16.66 -56.56
C ALA A 560 27.08 -17.76 -55.73
N GLN A 561 27.13 -19.02 -56.18
CA GLN A 561 26.62 -20.17 -55.42
C GLN A 561 27.40 -20.38 -54.11
N ASN A 562 28.73 -20.31 -54.14
CA ASN A 562 29.56 -20.40 -52.93
C ASN A 562 29.30 -19.24 -51.95
N ASN A 563 29.00 -18.04 -52.45
CA ASN A 563 28.62 -16.89 -51.62
C ASN A 563 27.26 -17.08 -50.96
N LEU A 564 26.30 -17.65 -51.69
CA LEU A 564 24.99 -18.01 -51.15
C LEU A 564 25.12 -19.06 -50.04
N GLU A 565 25.89 -20.14 -50.25
CA GLU A 565 26.13 -21.16 -49.23
C GLU A 565 26.77 -20.57 -47.96
N GLN A 566 27.74 -19.66 -48.09
CA GLN A 566 28.34 -18.98 -46.94
C GLN A 566 27.37 -18.02 -46.24
N ALA A 567 26.50 -17.35 -46.98
CA ALA A 567 25.48 -16.48 -46.41
C ALA A 567 24.40 -17.29 -45.67
N ASP A 568 23.98 -18.43 -46.23
CA ASP A 568 23.08 -19.39 -45.57
C ASP A 568 23.70 -19.93 -44.27
N GLU A 569 24.97 -20.36 -44.29
CA GLU A 569 25.66 -20.81 -43.08
C GLU A 569 25.76 -19.71 -42.00
N LYS A 570 25.99 -18.45 -42.40
CA LYS A 570 26.05 -17.31 -41.47
C LYS A 570 24.69 -16.99 -40.87
N GLU A 571 23.61 -17.02 -41.67
CA GLU A 571 22.23 -16.82 -41.20
C GLU A 571 21.82 -17.93 -40.22
N ILE A 572 22.13 -19.20 -40.52
CA ILE A 572 21.83 -20.31 -39.60
C ILE A 572 22.55 -20.12 -38.26
N LYS A 573 23.84 -19.74 -38.29
CA LYS A 573 24.63 -19.49 -37.06
C LYS A 573 24.10 -18.28 -36.29
N SER A 574 23.78 -17.16 -36.95
CA SER A 574 23.25 -15.97 -36.29
C SER A 574 21.86 -16.22 -35.70
N ARG A 575 21.03 -17.01 -36.38
CA ARG A 575 19.74 -17.49 -35.88
C ARG A 575 19.88 -18.36 -34.63
N GLN A 576 20.81 -19.32 -34.62
CA GLN A 576 21.10 -20.13 -33.44
C GLN A 576 21.57 -19.28 -32.24
N VAL A 577 22.38 -18.25 -32.49
CA VAL A 577 22.80 -17.29 -31.45
C VAL A 577 21.61 -16.50 -30.92
N LEU A 578 20.72 -16.02 -31.81
CA LEU A 578 19.50 -15.30 -31.42
C LEU A 578 18.55 -16.19 -30.61
N ASP A 579 18.34 -17.43 -31.02
CA ASP A 579 17.50 -18.40 -30.30
C ASP A 579 18.07 -18.71 -28.91
N SER A 580 19.39 -18.88 -28.81
CA SER A 580 20.08 -19.11 -27.54
C SER A 580 19.98 -17.90 -26.60
N ALA A 581 20.19 -16.69 -27.12
CA ALA A 581 20.06 -15.44 -26.35
C ALA A 581 18.60 -15.19 -25.92
N SER A 582 17.62 -15.56 -26.76
CA SER A 582 16.20 -15.45 -26.44
C SER A 582 15.79 -16.43 -25.34
N LYS A 583 16.26 -17.68 -25.39
CA LYS A 583 16.03 -18.68 -24.33
C LYS A 583 16.61 -18.25 -22.99
N GLU A 584 17.85 -17.75 -22.99
CA GLU A 584 18.50 -17.29 -21.76
C GLU A 584 17.79 -16.06 -21.15
N MET A 585 17.38 -15.11 -21.99
CA MET A 585 16.59 -13.96 -21.53
C MET A 585 15.27 -14.39 -20.88
N MET A 586 14.53 -15.32 -21.50
CA MET A 586 13.28 -15.84 -20.93
C MET A 586 13.51 -16.56 -19.60
N ARG A 587 14.55 -17.38 -19.51
CA ARG A 587 14.95 -18.06 -18.26
C ARG A 587 15.25 -17.06 -17.14
N LEU A 588 15.90 -15.94 -17.46
CA LEU A 588 16.19 -14.87 -16.50
C LEU A 588 14.94 -14.06 -16.13
N CYS A 589 13.98 -13.87 -17.05
CA CYS A 589 12.67 -13.27 -16.73
C CYS A 589 11.95 -14.11 -15.67
N ASP A 590 11.85 -15.43 -15.87
CA ASP A 590 11.18 -16.31 -14.93
C ASP A 590 11.90 -16.34 -13.58
N LYS A 591 13.24 -16.43 -13.58
CA LYS A 591 14.04 -16.35 -12.35
C LYS A 591 13.85 -15.03 -11.59
N TYR A 592 13.75 -13.91 -12.30
CA TYR A 592 13.48 -12.60 -11.69
C TYR A 592 12.07 -12.58 -11.09
N ARG A 593 11.07 -13.05 -11.85
CA ARG A 593 9.67 -13.15 -11.41
C ARG A 593 9.55 -13.97 -10.12
N ASP A 594 10.04 -15.20 -10.13
CA ASP A 594 10.00 -16.10 -8.98
C ASP A 594 10.65 -15.48 -7.74
N ASN A 595 11.78 -14.78 -7.92
CA ASN A 595 12.46 -14.14 -6.80
C ASN A 595 11.71 -12.93 -6.26
N ALA A 596 11.19 -12.06 -7.14
CA ALA A 596 10.42 -10.88 -6.75
C ALA A 596 9.11 -11.28 -6.04
N GLU A 597 8.40 -12.28 -6.55
CA GLU A 597 7.19 -12.82 -5.95
C GLU A 597 7.47 -13.51 -4.61
N ARG A 598 8.52 -14.34 -4.52
CA ARG A 598 8.93 -14.99 -3.27
C ARG A 598 9.28 -13.97 -2.18
N LEU A 599 10.04 -12.93 -2.52
CA LEU A 599 10.39 -11.87 -1.58
C LEU A 599 9.17 -11.02 -1.19
N SER A 600 8.27 -10.75 -2.15
CA SER A 600 7.01 -10.05 -1.90
C SER A 600 6.12 -10.85 -0.93
N ALA A 601 5.96 -12.15 -1.16
CA ALA A 601 5.20 -13.04 -0.28
C ALA A 601 5.85 -13.17 1.11
N GLN A 602 7.18 -13.16 1.17
CA GLN A 602 7.90 -13.11 2.45
C GLN A 602 7.58 -11.81 3.21
N PHE A 603 7.53 -10.68 2.51
CA PHE A 603 7.13 -9.41 3.13
C PHE A 603 5.69 -9.44 3.61
N ASP A 604 4.76 -9.97 2.81
CA ASP A 604 3.35 -10.05 3.19
C ASP A 604 3.15 -10.94 4.44
N LYS A 605 3.79 -12.11 4.46
CA LYS A 605 3.74 -13.03 5.61
C LYS A 605 4.35 -12.42 6.88
N GLU A 606 5.42 -11.66 6.76
CA GLU A 606 6.06 -11.00 7.89
C GLU A 606 5.28 -9.78 8.36
N ASP A 607 4.64 -9.04 7.45
CA ASP A 607 3.73 -7.99 7.85
C ASP A 607 2.59 -8.64 8.66
N GLU A 608 1.93 -9.67 8.14
CA GLU A 608 0.91 -10.44 8.88
C GLU A 608 1.40 -10.99 10.23
N GLY A 609 2.62 -11.54 10.28
CA GLY A 609 3.21 -12.16 11.48
C GLY A 609 3.73 -11.16 12.51
N GLY A 610 4.40 -10.09 12.07
CA GLY A 610 4.96 -9.04 12.92
C GLY A 610 3.89 -8.22 13.63
N TRP A 611 2.74 -8.00 12.98
CA TRP A 611 1.55 -7.44 13.64
C TRP A 611 0.97 -8.40 14.70
N GLY A 612 1.13 -9.71 14.51
CA GLY A 612 0.72 -10.72 15.47
C GLY A 612 1.60 -10.78 16.72
N GLU A 613 2.90 -10.54 16.57
CA GLU A 613 3.85 -10.51 17.70
C GLU A 613 3.82 -9.18 18.46
N MET A 614 3.63 -8.03 17.78
CA MET A 614 3.49 -6.74 18.48
C MET A 614 2.17 -6.58 19.25
N ASN A 615 1.15 -7.38 18.94
CA ASN A 615 -0.14 -7.40 19.65
C ASN A 615 -0.17 -8.33 20.87
N ARG A 616 0.84 -9.20 21.04
CA ARG A 616 1.00 -10.06 22.22
C ARG A 616 1.91 -9.38 23.23
#